data_AF-A0A1M4SAX9-F1
#
_entry.id   AF-A0A1M4SAX9-F1
#
_cell.length_a   1.000
_cell.length_b   1.000
_cell.length_c   1.000
_cell.angle_alpha   90.00
_cell.angle_beta   90.00
_cell.angle_gamma   90.00
#
_symmetry.space_group_name_H-M   'P 1'
#
loop_
_entity.id
_entity.type
_entity.pdbx_description
1 polymer ?
#
loop_
_entity_poly.entity_id
_entity_poly.type
_entity_poly.pdbx_seq_one_letter_code
_entity_poly.pdbx_strand_id
1 'polypeptide(L)' 'MNKIKRNYWLFGALGTLLLGFGLCALLESAFLKHNPDIPTWQWIGAGTLSLIIIMAGINFLFASFENKLKLNRND' A
#
# COMPACT_ATOMS: atom_id res chain seq x y z
N MET A 1 2.54 -22.58 -16.90
CA MET A 1 1.79 -21.83 -15.87
C MET A 1 1.53 -20.42 -16.40
N ASN A 2 0.26 -20.10 -16.69
CA ASN A 2 -0.15 -18.94 -17.51
C ASN A 2 0.40 -17.61 -16.99
N LYS A 3 1.03 -16.81 -17.87
CA LYS A 3 1.61 -15.47 -17.59
C LYS A 3 0.68 -14.58 -16.76
N ILE A 4 -0.62 -14.72 -16.95
CA ILE A 4 -1.65 -13.92 -16.28
C ILE A 4 -1.76 -14.25 -14.78
N LYS A 5 -1.61 -15.53 -14.41
CA LYS A 5 -1.63 -15.97 -13.00
C LYS A 5 -0.41 -15.45 -12.24
N ARG A 6 0.73 -15.34 -12.92
CA ARG A 6 1.98 -14.76 -12.37
C ARG A 6 1.88 -13.25 -12.18
N ASN A 7 1.33 -12.52 -13.15
CA ASN A 7 1.08 -11.09 -13.01
C ASN A 7 0.10 -10.81 -11.87
N TYR A 8 -1.00 -11.57 -11.76
CA TYR A 8 -1.94 -11.42 -10.66
C TYR A 8 -1.28 -11.53 -9.28
N TRP A 9 -0.46 -12.57 -9.08
CA TRP A 9 0.27 -12.75 -7.83
C TRP A 9 1.30 -11.63 -7.59
N LEU A 10 1.98 -11.15 -8.64
CA LEU A 10 2.91 -10.03 -8.55
C LEU A 10 2.22 -8.72 -8.16
N PHE A 11 1.13 -8.34 -8.84
CA PHE A 11 0.38 -7.12 -8.53
C PHE A 11 -0.27 -7.18 -7.14
N GLY A 12 -0.79 -8.35 -6.75
CA GLY A 12 -1.32 -8.57 -5.40
C GLY A 12 -0.24 -8.45 -4.32
N ALA A 13 0.88 -9.16 -4.49
CA ALA A 13 2.01 -9.11 -3.56
C ALA A 13 2.59 -7.69 -3.45
N LEU A 14 2.73 -6.99 -4.58
CA LEU A 14 3.26 -5.62 -4.60
C LEU A 14 2.31 -4.64 -3.90
N GLY A 15 1.00 -4.76 -4.13
CA GLY A 15 -0.01 -3.95 -3.44
C GLY A 15 -0.04 -4.16 -1.93
N THR A 16 0.03 -5.42 -1.46
CA THR A 16 0.09 -5.74 -0.02
C THR A 16 1.40 -5.27 0.62
N LEU A 17 2.52 -5.35 -0.10
CA LEU A 17 3.81 -4.88 0.38
C LEU A 17 3.83 -3.35 0.51
N LEU A 18 3.34 -2.61 -0.49
CA LEU A 18 3.17 -1.15 -0.39
C LEU A 18 2.23 -0.76 0.75
N LEU A 19 1.13 -1.50 0.94
CA LEU A 19 0.20 -1.27 2.05
C LEU A 19 0.87 -1.47 3.41
N GLY A 20 1.56 -2.59 3.61
CA GLY A 20 2.26 -2.90 4.85
C GLY A 20 3.39 -1.91 5.15
N PHE A 21 4.14 -1.50 4.12
CA PHE A 21 5.18 -0.48 4.23
C PHE A 21 4.60 0.89 4.60
N GLY A 22 3.52 1.31 3.93
CA GLY A 22 2.79 2.53 4.26
C GLY A 22 2.25 2.50 5.69
N LEU A 23 1.76 1.34 6.16
CA LEU A 23 1.28 1.18 7.54
C LEU A 23 2.40 1.30 8.57
N CYS A 24 3.59 0.73 8.30
CA CYS A 24 4.76 0.89 9.16
C CYS A 24 5.22 2.35 9.22
N ALA A 25 5.30 3.03 8.06
CA ALA A 25 5.65 4.44 8.00
C ALA A 25 4.64 5.33 8.73
N LEU A 26 3.35 4.99 8.65
CA LEU A 26 2.29 5.66 9.40
C LEU A 26 2.48 5.45 10.90
N LEU A 27 2.76 4.22 11.34
CA LEU A 27 3.00 3.90 12.75
C LEU A 27 4.20 4.67 13.30
N GLU A 28 5.31 4.69 12.55
CA GLU A 28 6.53 5.41 12.93
C GLU A 28 6.27 6.92 13.03
N SER A 29 5.53 7.50 12.08
CA SER A 29 5.12 8.91 12.15
C SER A 29 4.21 9.21 13.36
N ALA A 30 3.34 8.26 13.73
CA ALA A 30 2.47 8.38 14.91
C ALA A 30 3.26 8.28 16.22
N PHE A 31 4.31 7.46 16.28
CA PHE A 31 5.25 7.43 17.40
C PHE A 31 6.11 8.69 17.46
N LEU A 32 6.56 9.24 16.32
CA LEU A 32 7.29 10.52 16.26
C LEU A 32 6.47 11.67 16.86
N LYS A 33 5.14 11.69 16.69
CA LYS A 33 4.24 12.68 17.33
C LYS A 33 4.33 12.71 18.86
N HIS A 34 4.71 11.60 19.51
CA HIS A 34 4.82 11.51 20.95
C HIS A 34 6.16 12.03 21.50
N ASN A 35 7.11 12.37 20.61
CA ASN A 35 8.41 12.89 21.02
C ASN A 35 8.33 14.42 21.16
N PRO A 36 8.65 14.98 22.33
CA PRO A 36 8.53 16.42 22.60
C PRO A 36 9.53 17.30 21.82
N ASP A 37 10.60 16.72 21.26
CA ASP A 37 11.70 17.45 20.62
C ASP A 37 11.64 17.50 19.08
N ILE A 38 10.60 16.95 18.44
CA ILE A 38 10.53 16.84 16.97
C ILE A 38 9.54 17.88 16.39
N PRO A 39 9.92 18.63 15.34
CA PRO A 39 9.05 19.62 14.73
C PRO A 39 7.77 18.99 14.15
N THR A 40 6.62 19.57 14.53
CA THR A 40 5.27 19.13 14.19
C THR A 40 5.06 18.86 12.69
N TRP A 41 5.73 19.64 11.86
CA TRP A 41 5.63 19.54 10.41
C TRP A 41 6.18 18.22 9.85
N GLN A 42 7.19 17.63 10.51
CA GLN A 42 7.86 16.43 10.04
C GLN A 42 6.98 15.19 10.21
N TRP A 43 6.27 15.04 11.34
CA TRP A 43 5.34 13.91 11.50
C TRP A 43 4.12 14.07 10.60
N ILE A 44 3.62 15.30 10.39
CA ILE A 44 2.48 15.56 9.52
C ILE A 44 2.82 15.20 8.08
N GLY A 45 3.98 15.65 7.59
CA GLY A 45 4.46 15.30 6.25
C GLY A 45 4.68 13.81 6.07
N ALA A 46 5.32 13.14 7.04
CA ALA A 46 5.51 11.69 7.01
C ALA A 46 4.17 10.91 7.05
N GLY A 47 3.22 11.36 7.86
CA GLY A 47 1.88 10.79 7.94
C GLY A 47 1.10 10.94 6.64
N THR A 48 1.09 12.13 6.03
CA THR A 48 0.45 12.38 4.73
C THR A 48 1.10 11.55 3.62
N LEU A 49 2.43 11.45 3.59
CA LEU A 49 3.13 10.60 2.63
C LEU A 49 2.75 9.12 2.80
N SER A 50 2.65 8.64 4.04
CA SER A 50 2.22 7.27 4.33
C SER A 50 0.79 7.00 3.84
N LEU A 51 -0.13 7.95 4.00
CA LEU A 51 -1.50 7.88 3.49
C LEU A 51 -1.55 7.80 1.96
N ILE A 52 -0.71 8.57 1.27
CA ILE A 52 -0.58 8.51 -0.19
C ILE A 52 -0.08 7.13 -0.62
N ILE A 53 0.92 6.58 0.07
CA ILE A 53 1.48 5.23 -0.19
C ILE A 53 0.43 4.14 0.05
N ILE A 54 -0.32 4.23 1.15
CA ILE A 54 -1.43 3.32 1.47
C ILE A 54 -2.49 3.37 0.37
N MET A 55 -2.91 4.57 -0.06
CA MET A 55 -3.90 4.70 -1.13
C MET A 55 -3.40 4.19 -2.48
N ALA A 56 -2.12 4.42 -2.80
CA ALA A 56 -1.50 3.83 -3.99
C ALA A 56 -1.49 2.29 -3.92
N GLY A 57 -1.14 1.73 -2.76
CA GLY A 57 -1.18 0.29 -2.50
C GLY A 57 -2.58 -0.32 -2.66
N ILE A 58 -3.61 0.35 -2.12
CA ILE A 58 -5.01 -0.07 -2.27
C ILE A 58 -5.45 -0.06 -3.74
N ASN A 59 -5.13 1.00 -4.49
CA ASN A 59 -5.46 1.07 -5.92
C ASN A 59 -4.79 -0.05 -6.72
N PHE A 60 -3.52 -0.35 -6.42
CA PHE A 60 -2.80 -1.47 -7.03
C PHE A 60 -3.43 -2.82 -6.69
N LEU A 61 -3.87 -2.99 -5.44
CA LEU A 61 -4.54 -4.19 -4.97
C LEU A 61 -5.88 -4.40 -5.69
N PHE A 62 -6.68 -3.34 -5.80
CA PHE A 62 -7.96 -3.35 -6.52
C PHE A 62 -7.77 -3.67 -8.00
N ALA A 63 -6.80 -3.05 -8.68
CA ALA A 63 -6.48 -3.37 -10.07
C ALA A 63 -6.06 -4.84 -10.25
N SER A 64 -5.34 -5.41 -9.27
CA SER A 64 -5.01 -6.83 -9.26
C SER A 64 -6.25 -7.71 -9.12
N PHE A 65 -7.13 -7.40 -8.17
CA PHE A 65 -8.38 -8.14 -7.97
C PHE A 65 -9.31 -8.05 -9.18
N GLU A 66 -9.41 -6.89 -9.81
CA GLU A 66 -10.24 -6.69 -11.01
C GLU A 66 -9.76 -7.55 -12.18
N ASN A 67 -8.44 -7.66 -12.37
CA ASN A 67 -7.85 -8.56 -13.37
C ASN A 67 -8.11 -10.03 -13.04
N LYS A 68 -8.13 -10.41 -11.76
CA LYS A 68 -8.49 -11.77 -11.33
C LYS A 68 -9.95 -12.10 -11.61
N LEU A 69 -10.85 -11.17 -11.29
CA LEU A 69 -12.28 -11.31 -11.50
C LEU A 69 -12.62 -11.41 -12.98
N LYS A 70 -11.94 -10.64 -13.84
CA LYS A 70 -12.05 -10.76 -15.30
C LYS A 70 -11.53 -12.10 -15.83
N LEU A 71 -10.49 -12.67 -15.21
CA LEU A 71 -10.04 -14.02 -15.55
C LEU A 71 -11.10 -15.07 -15.19
N ASN A 72 -11.61 -15.03 -13.96
CA ASN A 72 -12.55 -16.01 -13.42
C ASN A 72 -13.97 -15.93 -14.01
N ARG A 73 -14.26 -14.89 -14.82
CA ARG A 73 -15.55 -14.73 -15.53
C ARG A 73 -15.52 -15.31 -16.95
N ASN A 74 -14.33 -15.57 -17.49
CA ASN A 74 -14.13 -16.11 -18.85
C ASN A 74 -13.81 -17.62 -18.87
N ASP A 75 -13.83 -18.27 -17.70
CA ASP A 75 -13.82 -19.73 -17.52
C ASP A 75 -15.25 -20.19 -17.15
#